data_AF-A0A4P7KZ93-F1
#
_entry.id   AF-A0A4P7KZ93-F1
#
_cell.length_a   1.000
_cell.length_b   1.000
_cell.length_c   1.000
_cell.angle_alpha   90.00
_cell.angle_beta   90.00
_cell.angle_gamma   90.00
#
_symmetry.space_group_name_H-M   'P 1'
#
loop_
_entity.id
_entity.type
_entity.pdbx_description
1 polymer ?
#
loop_
_entity_poly.entity_id
_entity_poly.type
_entity_poly.pdbx_seq_one_letter_code
_entity_poly.pdbx_strand_id
1 'polypeptide(L)'
;MQDQLNILPLKKYPYQIATFSSFLEKCGLGKIMPKMKGNFICYELACGVYINLYRNNTIQLQGNPSATSVIEKILKTHLPHYSPPKNDSPPAD
;
A
#
# COMPACT_ATOMS: atom_id res chain seq x y z
N MET A 1 27.19 -9.65 -1.03
CA MET A 1 26.73 -8.28 -1.35
C MET A 1 25.63 -7.98 -0.35
N GLN A 2 25.75 -6.93 0.46
CA GLN A 2 24.66 -6.55 1.36
C GLN A 2 23.52 -6.04 0.46
N ASP A 3 22.42 -6.79 0.36
CA ASP A 3 21.19 -6.31 -0.26
C ASP A 3 20.77 -5.03 0.47
N GLN A 4 21.11 -3.89 -0.12
CA GLN A 4 20.81 -2.59 0.45
C GLN A 4 19.30 -2.40 0.30
N LEU A 5 18.56 -2.73 1.36
CA LEU A 5 17.12 -2.52 1.41
C LEU A 5 16.87 -1.02 1.47
N ASN A 6 16.27 -0.48 0.40
CA ASN A 6 15.84 0.90 0.36
C ASN A 6 14.57 1.06 1.21
N ILE A 7 14.49 2.12 2.00
CA ILE A 7 13.31 2.51 2.76
C ILE A 7 12.85 3.87 2.23
N LEU A 8 11.70 3.89 1.57
CA LEU A 8 11.17 5.07 0.92
C LEU A 8 9.83 5.48 1.55
N PRO A 9 9.78 6.58 2.31
CA PRO A 9 8.52 7.15 2.77
C PRO A 9 7.79 7.82 1.58
N LEU A 10 6.50 7.55 1.45
CA LEU A 10 5.63 8.15 0.45
C LEU A 10 4.65 9.14 1.07
N LYS A 11 3.92 9.86 0.20
CA LYS A 11 2.78 10.69 0.62
C LYS A 11 1.74 9.85 1.37
N LYS A 12 1.04 10.51 2.28
CA LYS A 12 -0.04 9.89 3.05
C LYS A 12 -1.17 9.42 2.14
N TYR A 13 -1.72 8.27 2.47
CA TYR A 13 -2.94 7.75 1.87
C TYR A 13 -4.15 8.55 2.37
N PRO A 14 -4.89 9.27 1.51
CA PRO A 14 -5.92 10.20 1.98
C PRO A 14 -7.24 9.52 2.38
N TYR A 15 -7.38 8.21 2.17
CA TYR A 15 -8.60 7.45 2.43
C TYR A 15 -8.47 6.56 3.67
N GLN A 16 -9.56 5.88 4.05
CA GLN A 16 -9.57 4.98 5.19
C GLN A 16 -8.59 3.81 4.99
N ILE A 17 -7.89 3.41 6.05
CA ILE A 17 -6.89 2.31 5.99
C ILE A 17 -7.48 1.01 5.44
N ALA A 18 -8.75 0.72 5.76
CA ALA A 18 -9.45 -0.47 5.28
C ALA A 18 -9.56 -0.55 3.75
N THR A 19 -9.60 0.60 3.06
CA THR A 19 -9.71 0.63 1.58
C THR A 19 -8.36 0.42 0.89
N PHE A 20 -7.26 0.40 1.65
CA PHE A 20 -5.93 0.34 1.06
C PHE A 20 -5.65 -0.97 0.33
N SER A 21 -6.16 -2.10 0.83
CA SER A 21 -6.03 -3.40 0.15
C SER A 21 -6.63 -3.33 -1.26
N SER A 22 -7.85 -2.80 -1.37
CA SER A 22 -8.53 -2.62 -2.65
C SER A 22 -7.84 -1.58 -3.55
N PHE A 23 -7.18 -0.58 -2.97
CA PHE A 23 -6.32 0.32 -3.74
C PHE A 23 -5.13 -0.40 -4.35
N LEU A 24 -4.43 -1.24 -3.59
CA LEU A 24 -3.30 -2.02 -4.12
C LEU A 24 -3.76 -2.99 -5.23
N GLU A 25 -4.93 -3.60 -5.08
CA GLU A 25 -5.54 -4.44 -6.12
C GLU A 25 -5.82 -3.63 -7.40
N LYS A 26 -6.40 -2.42 -7.29
CA LYS A 26 -6.62 -1.52 -8.44
C LYS A 26 -5.31 -1.03 -9.08
N CYS A 27 -4.21 -1.01 -8.33
CA CYS A 27 -2.88 -0.72 -8.86
C CYS A 27 -2.27 -1.90 -9.64
N GLY A 28 -2.94 -3.05 -9.70
CA GLY A 28 -2.42 -4.25 -10.33
C GLY A 28 -1.34 -4.95 -9.50
N LEU A 29 -1.21 -4.64 -8.20
CA LEU A 29 -0.21 -5.23 -7.32
C LEU A 29 -0.61 -6.61 -6.77
N GLY A 30 -1.73 -7.15 -7.26
CA GLY A 30 -2.23 -8.48 -6.93
C GLY A 30 -2.94 -8.56 -5.59
N LYS A 31 -3.40 -9.77 -5.26
CA LYS A 31 -4.07 -10.07 -4.00
C LYS A 31 -3.02 -10.23 -2.90
N ILE A 32 -2.80 -9.18 -2.14
CA ILE A 32 -1.76 -9.15 -1.10
C ILE A 32 -2.41 -9.47 0.24
N MET A 33 -1.84 -10.42 0.99
CA MET A 33 -2.32 -10.70 2.35
C MET A 33 -1.74 -9.67 3.33
N PRO A 34 -2.57 -8.81 3.95
CA PRO A 34 -2.09 -7.89 4.97
C PRO A 34 -1.63 -8.65 6.21
N LYS A 35 -0.41 -8.36 6.67
CA LYS A 35 0.12 -8.82 7.97
C LYS A 35 0.16 -7.63 8.92
N MET A 36 -0.64 -7.67 9.99
CA MET A 36 -0.62 -6.62 11.01
C MET A 36 0.67 -6.75 11.84
N LYS A 37 1.48 -5.69 11.88
CA LYS A 37 2.73 -5.62 12.64
C LYS A 37 2.73 -4.37 13.53
N GLY A 38 2.24 -4.53 14.76
CA GLY A 38 2.19 -3.47 15.76
C GLY A 38 1.40 -2.25 15.27
N ASN A 39 2.12 -1.22 14.83
CA ASN A 39 1.59 0.09 14.44
C ASN A 39 1.35 0.27 12.93
N PHE A 40 1.64 -0.75 12.12
CA PHE A 40 1.41 -0.72 10.68
C PHE A 40 0.85 -2.04 10.15
N ILE A 41 0.25 -1.96 8.96
CA ILE A 41 -0.16 -3.10 8.16
C ILE A 41 0.89 -3.30 7.08
N CYS A 42 1.51 -4.47 7.05
CA CYS A 42 2.53 -4.84 6.09
C CYS A 42 1.90 -5.63 4.94
N TYR A 43 2.16 -5.18 3.72
CA TYR A 43 1.72 -5.82 2.49
C TYR A 43 2.96 -6.29 1.73
N GLU A 44 3.14 -7.59 1.64
CA GLU A 44 4.30 -8.22 1.00
C GLU A 44 3.99 -8.51 -0.47
N LEU A 45 4.71 -7.86 -1.39
CA LEU A 45 4.60 -8.11 -2.83
C LEU A 45 5.47 -9.27 -3.26
N ALA A 46 5.05 -10.00 -4.30
CA ALA A 46 5.83 -11.10 -4.89
C ALA A 46 7.22 -10.67 -5.38
N CYS A 47 7.40 -9.39 -5.73
CA CYS A 47 8.69 -8.83 -6.15
C CYS A 47 9.66 -8.54 -5.00
N GLY A 48 9.36 -8.97 -3.76
CA GLY A 48 10.20 -8.73 -2.59
C GLY A 48 10.15 -7.30 -2.05
N VAL A 49 9.13 -6.52 -2.43
CA VAL A 49 8.85 -5.19 -1.90
C VAL A 49 7.76 -5.28 -0.85
N TYR A 50 7.98 -4.64 0.28
CA TYR A 50 7.03 -4.50 1.37
C TYR A 50 6.44 -3.10 1.34
N ILE A 51 5.11 -3.02 1.38
CA ILE A 51 4.38 -1.77 1.55
C ILE A 51 3.86 -1.75 2.99
N ASN A 52 4.32 -0.80 3.79
CA ASN A 52 3.90 -0.62 5.16
C ASN A 52 2.94 0.57 5.22
N LEU A 53 1.69 0.34 5.62
CA LEU A 53 0.71 1.38 5.89
C LEU A 53 0.56 1.59 7.40
N TYR A 54 0.97 2.76 7.87
CA TYR A 54 0.88 3.13 9.27
C TYR A 54 -0.51 3.67 9.63
N ARG A 55 -0.86 3.62 10.92
CA ARG A 55 -2.14 4.15 11.46
C ARG A 55 -2.36 5.64 11.19
N ASN A 56 -1.31 6.41 10.96
CA ASN A 56 -1.37 7.83 10.60
C ASN A 56 -1.47 8.05 9.08
N ASN A 57 -1.84 7.01 8.34
CA ASN A 57 -1.97 6.97 6.88
C ASN A 57 -0.66 7.15 6.12
N THR A 58 0.50 7.13 6.77
CA THR A 58 1.79 7.15 6.08
C THR A 58 2.01 5.83 5.36
N ILE A 59 2.42 5.90 4.09
CA ILE A 59 2.85 4.74 3.31
C ILE A 59 4.38 4.73 3.32
N GLN A 60 4.98 3.57 3.55
CA GLN A 60 6.41 3.36 3.42
C GLN A 60 6.66 2.14 2.54
N LEU A 61 7.55 2.27 1.57
CA LEU A 61 8.05 1.14 0.78
C LEU A 61 9.38 0.67 1.37
N GLN A 62 9.58 -0.64 1.37
CA GLN A 62 10.83 -1.25 1.78
C GLN A 62 11.18 -2.39 0.81
N GLY A 63 12.40 -2.44 0.31
CA GLY A 63 12.80 -3.49 -0.64
C GLY A 63 13.94 -3.06 -1.55
N ASN A 64 14.10 -3.77 -2.67
CA ASN A 64 15.09 -3.41 -3.68
C ASN A 64 14.81 -2.00 -4.24
N PRO A 65 15.80 -1.09 -4.35
CA PRO A 65 15.62 0.28 -4.83
C PRO A 65 14.91 0.36 -6.19
N SER A 66 15.31 -0.47 -7.16
CA SER A 66 14.70 -0.50 -8.49
C SER A 66 13.23 -0.88 -8.43
N ALA A 67 12.89 -1.90 -7.64
CA ALA A 67 11.51 -2.34 -7.47
C ALA A 67 10.68 -1.31 -6.70
N THR A 68 11.21 -0.75 -5.60
CA THR A 68 10.51 0.28 -4.81
C THR A 68 10.18 1.53 -5.63
N SER A 69 11.07 1.94 -6.55
CA SER A 69 10.82 3.09 -7.42
C SER A 69 9.71 2.82 -8.46
N VAL A 70 9.62 1.58 -8.97
CA VAL A 70 8.51 1.17 -9.85
C VAL A 70 7.19 1.19 -9.07
N ILE A 71 7.15 0.61 -7.87
CA ILE A 71 5.96 0.60 -7.02
C ILE A 71 5.55 2.03 -6.64
N GLU A 72 6.50 2.90 -6.27
CA GLU A 72 6.22 4.31 -6.01
C GLU A 72 5.52 4.98 -7.19
N LYS A 73 6.02 4.79 -8.42
CA LYS A 73 5.40 5.37 -9.62
C LYS A 73 3.99 4.84 -9.81
N ILE A 74 3.77 3.53 -9.70
CA ILE A 74 2.44 2.93 -9.81
C ILE A 74 1.49 3.55 -8.79
N LEU A 75 1.88 3.61 -7.51
CA LEU A 75 1.03 4.18 -6.46
C LEU A 75 0.73 5.66 -6.74
N LYS A 76 1.73 6.46 -7.13
CA LYS A 76 1.54 7.88 -7.45
C LYS A 76 0.64 8.10 -8.68
N THR A 77 0.72 7.22 -9.68
CA THR A 77 -0.14 7.28 -10.85
C THR A 77 -1.57 6.91 -10.51
N HIS A 78 -1.81 5.89 -9.69
CA HIS A 78 -3.17 5.42 -9.39
C HIS A 78 -3.86 6.21 -8.27
N LEU A 79 -3.13 6.75 -7.29
CA LEU A 79 -3.68 7.45 -6.14
C LEU A 79 -4.64 8.61 -6.51
N PRO A 80 -4.32 9.53 -7.45
CA PRO A 80 -5.24 10.62 -7.81
C PRO A 80 -6.50 10.14 -8.54
N HIS A 81 -6.48 8.95 -9.13
CA HIS A 81 -7.62 8.35 -9.83
C HIS A 81 -8.37 7.32 -8.97
N TYR A 82 -7.91 7.06 -7.75
CA TYR A 82 -8.53 6.09 -6.88
C TYR A 82 -9.76 6.70 -6.20
N SER A 83 -10.93 6.21 -6.57
CA SER A 83 -12.13 6.37 -5.75
C SER A 83 -12.29 5.16 -4.84
N PRO A 84 -12.29 5.34 -3.50
CA PRO A 84 -12.61 4.25 -2.59
C PRO A 84 -14.02 3.75 -2.91
N PRO A 85 -14.28 2.43 -2.83
CA PRO A 85 -15.64 1.93 -2.90
C PRO A 85 -16.46 2.67 -1.83
N LYS A 86 -17.60 3.24 -2.22
CA LYS A 86 -18.57 3.73 -1.24
C LYS A 86 -18.90 2.53 -0.35
N ASN A 87 -18.73 2.69 0.95
CA ASN A 87 -19.19 1.72 1.92
C ASN A 87 -20.72 1.69 1.80
N ASP A 88 -21.25 0.90 0.87
CA ASP A 88 -22.66 0.52 0.83
C ASP A 88 -22.83 -0.47 1.99
N SER A 89 -22.80 0.07 3.20
CA SER A 89 -23.36 -0.64 4.35
C SER A 89 -24.87 -0.67 4.07
N PRO A 90 -25.49 -1.85 3.88
CA PRO A 90 -26.95 -1.88 3.87
C PRO A 90 -27.41 -1.28 5.20
N PRO A 91 -28.39 -0.37 5.20
CA PRO A 91 -29.04 -0.01 6.46
C PRO A 91 -29.56 -1.30 7.06
N ALA A 92 -29.10 -1.63 8.27
CA ALA A 92 -29.75 -2.66 9.06
C ALA A 92 -31.16 -2.13 9.38
N ASP A 93 -32.16 -2.83 8.87
CA ASP A 93 -33.58 -2.67 9.23
C ASP A 93 -33.80 -3.01 10.71
#